data_AF-A0A0F9YUC0-F1
#
_entry.id   AF-A0A0F9YUC0-F1
#
_cell.length_a   1.000
_cell.length_b   1.000
_cell.length_c   1.000
_cell.angle_alpha   90.00
_cell.angle_beta   90.00
_cell.angle_gamma   90.00
#
_symmetry.space_group_name_H-M   'P 1'
#
loop_
_entity.id
_entity.type
_entity.pdbx_description
1 polymer ?
#
loop_
_entity_poly.entity_id
_entity_poly.type
_entity_poly.pdbx_seq_one_letter_code
_entity_poly.pdbx_strand_id
1 'polypeptide(L)'
;MSAASAAKKSTVLNDAVLEASKPKTKQKTQVQDTLNANITANPFYNVMFDESLTLADKQSEVAKMTTSTLDRNRDRAQVKAYDEFREWLSAQQTELAEQVINLSNVDSMSELQSVLKDMNTDLLDFEDNMNPIMSIIESIHYLRTNGLMGDAFKQIKEDKEREETLQAEIEVLKNEAQRSREMVAQQEAIKIQASTKRSFFGLGGLTSEAQADIAGADIAIVSERENHDKLMGDINSLKAQMNVPAENGDAAEHKARLRELLDMSDEANRDRVIALRDSASKFITTAKERTGSLRGQFDQLAGQIGNVEDSNQSMIKVYAVLNEGMKDATKKNAEIRAPLAETPEEESMVDKMTREEKLRALDGHVSHISRSQGETMAAYGDLNQQAIRVHTMRQSTDQQIDTARLINTQGVAATADRLATVLTAVSGAALGEASEAAKDTLSRMRESTNDISSREVIRVAMGVSSVNDQLETVFKELEDIREVQQAATGIVRNGMTEMQERMVQLRESANSAKEDLANHIASASIVETESSGEGAAQQAPKTTGFPGV
;
A
#
# COMPACT_ATOMS: atom_id res chain seq x y z
N MET A 1 49.45 -2.62 8.17
CA MET A 1 48.22 -2.28 7.41
C MET A 1 47.39 -1.12 8.02
N SER A 2 47.94 -0.27 8.91
CA SER A 2 47.15 0.74 9.64
C SER A 2 47.13 2.16 9.03
N ALA A 3 48.06 2.51 8.13
CA ALA A 3 48.18 3.88 7.60
C ALA A 3 47.17 4.24 6.49
N ALA A 4 46.67 3.25 5.74
CA ALA A 4 45.79 3.49 4.59
C ALA A 4 44.33 3.82 4.95
N SER A 5 43.90 3.51 6.18
CA SER A 5 42.55 3.81 6.70
C SER A 5 42.42 5.25 7.21
N ALA A 6 43.50 5.80 7.79
CA ALA A 6 43.53 7.18 8.29
C ALA A 6 43.53 8.22 7.15
N ALA A 7 44.28 7.95 6.07
CA ALA A 7 44.34 8.83 4.90
C ALA A 7 42.98 8.91 4.18
N LYS A 8 42.25 7.79 4.03
CA LYS A 8 40.92 7.79 3.40
C LYS A 8 39.86 8.55 4.22
N LYS A 9 39.97 8.56 5.56
CA LYS A 9 39.05 9.33 6.41
C LYS A 9 39.33 10.83 6.39
N SER A 10 40.59 11.26 6.21
CA SER A 10 40.92 12.69 6.12
C SER A 10 40.50 13.32 4.79
N THR A 11 40.50 12.56 3.69
CA THR A 11 40.02 13.03 2.38
C THR A 11 38.51 13.32 2.40
N VAL A 12 37.72 12.42 3.01
CA VAL A 12 36.25 12.58 3.13
C VAL A 12 35.86 13.79 4.00
N LEU A 13 36.68 14.11 5.02
CA LEU A 13 36.46 15.24 5.93
C LEU A 13 36.62 16.61 5.25
N ASN A 14 37.58 16.75 4.32
CA ASN A 14 37.76 17.98 3.55
C ASN A 14 36.75 18.09 2.41
N ASP A 15 36.46 16.97 1.74
CA ASP A 15 35.49 16.94 0.64
C ASP A 15 34.09 17.33 1.10
N ALA A 16 33.61 16.93 2.29
CA ALA A 16 32.25 17.28 2.75
C ALA A 16 32.05 18.80 2.94
N VAL A 17 33.02 19.51 3.53
CA VAL A 17 32.95 20.97 3.74
C VAL A 17 33.22 21.73 2.44
N LEU A 18 34.16 21.25 1.62
CA LEU A 18 34.42 21.82 0.29
C LEU A 18 33.25 21.58 -0.67
N GLU A 19 32.54 20.46 -0.57
CA GLU A 19 31.37 20.12 -1.39
C GLU A 19 30.10 20.85 -0.93
N ALA A 20 29.97 21.16 0.36
CA ALA A 20 29.00 22.14 0.86
C ALA A 20 29.29 23.55 0.31
N SER A 21 30.57 23.94 0.17
CA SER A 21 30.95 25.25 -0.39
C SER A 21 30.79 25.38 -1.91
N LYS A 22 30.55 24.29 -2.65
CA LYS A 22 30.33 24.31 -4.10
C LYS A 22 28.97 24.94 -4.42
N PRO A 23 28.87 25.86 -5.39
CA PRO A 23 27.60 26.51 -5.70
C PRO A 23 26.59 25.54 -6.30
N LYS A 24 25.63 25.06 -5.49
CA LYS A 24 24.43 24.37 -5.97
C LYS A 24 23.41 25.38 -6.51
N THR A 25 22.96 25.12 -7.73
CA THR A 25 22.05 25.96 -8.50
C THR A 25 20.63 25.89 -7.94
N LYS A 26 20.29 26.82 -7.04
CA LYS A 26 18.92 27.35 -6.80
C LYS A 26 19.06 28.70 -6.10
N GLN A 27 18.26 29.67 -6.56
CA GLN A 27 18.35 31.13 -6.34
C GLN A 27 19.19 31.59 -5.14
N LYS A 28 20.42 32.06 -5.42
CA LYS A 28 21.39 32.56 -4.45
C LYS A 28 21.34 34.08 -4.32
N THR A 29 21.40 34.57 -3.10
CA THR A 29 21.48 36.00 -2.78
C THR A 29 22.89 36.52 -3.09
N GLN A 30 23.00 37.60 -3.88
CA GLN A 30 24.28 38.18 -4.38
C GLN A 30 25.36 38.49 -3.30
N VAL A 31 24.99 38.54 -2.02
CA VAL A 31 25.90 38.82 -0.90
C VAL A 31 26.71 37.59 -0.47
N GLN A 32 26.20 36.37 -0.66
CA GLN A 32 26.93 35.12 -0.32
C GLN A 32 28.06 34.80 -1.33
N ASP A 33 27.92 35.22 -2.59
CA ASP A 33 28.93 34.97 -3.62
C ASP A 33 30.21 35.80 -3.42
N THR A 34 30.13 36.99 -2.80
CA THR A 34 31.31 37.84 -2.55
C THR A 34 32.13 37.39 -1.33
N LEU A 35 31.47 36.84 -0.30
CA LEU A 35 32.14 36.27 0.89
C LEU A 35 32.85 34.94 0.58
N ASN A 36 32.25 34.08 -0.24
CA ASN A 36 32.84 32.78 -0.61
C ASN A 36 34.00 32.89 -1.61
N ALA A 37 33.99 33.89 -2.52
CA ALA A 37 34.99 34.01 -3.58
C ALA A 37 36.40 34.41 -3.09
N ASN A 38 36.55 34.94 -1.87
CA ASN A 38 37.82 35.49 -1.37
C ASN A 38 38.36 34.77 -0.11
N ILE A 39 37.63 33.77 0.42
CA ILE A 39 38.00 33.10 1.68
C ILE A 39 39.27 32.25 1.57
N THR A 40 39.61 31.76 0.37
CA THR A 40 40.80 30.95 0.11
C THR A 40 42.12 31.73 0.26
N ALA A 41 42.05 33.07 0.22
CA ALA A 41 43.21 33.93 0.53
C ALA A 41 43.40 34.13 2.04
N ASN A 42 42.43 33.71 2.87
CA ASN A 42 42.45 33.93 4.31
C ASN A 42 43.43 32.95 5.00
N PRO A 43 44.34 33.44 5.87
CA PRO A 43 45.33 32.60 6.54
C PRO A 43 44.70 31.56 7.49
N PHE A 44 43.59 31.88 8.16
CA PHE A 44 42.90 30.93 9.03
C PHE A 44 42.24 29.81 8.23
N TYR A 45 41.63 30.15 7.09
CA TYR A 45 41.08 29.15 6.16
C TYR A 45 42.18 28.18 5.70
N ASN A 46 43.31 28.72 5.24
CA ASN A 46 44.40 27.89 4.74
C ASN A 46 44.95 26.93 5.81
N VAL A 47 45.16 27.40 7.04
CA VAL A 47 45.60 26.53 8.15
C VAL A 47 44.54 25.45 8.47
N MET A 48 43.26 25.81 8.50
CA MET A 48 42.20 24.87 8.88
C MET A 48 42.00 23.75 7.87
N PHE A 49 42.15 24.04 6.59
CA PHE A 49 41.88 23.08 5.51
C PHE A 49 43.15 22.49 4.88
N ASP A 50 44.34 22.83 5.38
CA ASP A 50 45.59 22.17 5.01
C ASP A 50 45.57 20.70 5.46
N GLU A 51 45.76 19.78 4.51
CA GLU A 51 45.79 18.33 4.74
C GLU A 51 47.11 17.84 5.34
N SER A 52 48.17 18.62 5.19
CA SER A 52 49.50 18.27 5.70
C SER A 52 49.62 18.51 7.21
N LEU A 53 48.74 19.32 7.79
CA LEU A 53 48.76 19.69 9.21
C LEU A 53 47.88 18.75 10.05
N THR A 54 48.42 18.28 11.17
CA THR A 54 47.63 17.57 12.18
C THR A 54 46.73 18.54 12.96
N LEU A 55 45.72 18.05 13.67
CA LEU A 55 44.86 18.91 14.50
C LEU A 55 45.65 19.72 15.54
N ALA A 56 46.70 19.13 16.12
CA ALA A 56 47.57 19.81 17.08
C ALA A 56 48.42 20.90 16.39
N ASP A 57 48.88 20.65 15.16
CA ASP A 57 49.63 21.66 14.39
C ASP A 57 48.71 22.83 14.00
N LYS A 58 47.48 22.54 13.57
CA LYS A 58 46.45 23.56 13.28
C LYS A 58 46.16 24.41 14.52
N GLN A 59 46.02 23.79 15.69
CA GLN A 59 45.86 24.50 16.96
C GLN A 59 47.05 25.42 17.24
N SER A 60 48.27 24.93 17.07
CA SER A 60 49.50 25.69 17.29
C SER A 60 49.61 26.90 16.35
N GLU A 61 49.29 26.72 15.06
CA GLU A 61 49.28 27.80 14.08
C GLU A 61 48.20 28.85 14.39
N VAL A 62 46.98 28.42 14.76
CA VAL A 62 45.94 29.35 15.23
C VAL A 62 46.41 30.14 16.44
N ALA A 63 47.04 29.48 17.42
CA ALA A 63 47.58 30.15 18.60
C ALA A 63 48.64 31.19 18.21
N LYS A 64 49.53 30.89 17.25
CA LYS A 64 50.52 31.86 16.74
C LYS A 64 49.85 33.04 16.04
N MET A 65 48.83 32.79 15.21
CA MET A 65 48.11 33.83 14.48
C MET A 65 47.24 34.73 15.36
N THR A 66 46.88 34.27 16.55
CA THR A 66 46.05 35.02 17.53
C THR A 66 46.87 35.56 18.72
N THR A 67 48.17 35.26 18.79
CA THR A 67 49.08 35.88 19.75
C THR A 67 49.54 37.24 19.21
N SER A 68 49.50 38.29 20.03
CA SER A 68 49.93 39.63 19.65
C SER A 68 51.41 39.67 19.31
N THR A 69 51.75 40.41 18.26
CA THR A 69 53.12 40.66 17.83
C THR A 69 53.69 41.97 18.37
N LEU A 70 52.91 42.71 19.17
CA LEU A 70 53.16 44.08 19.61
C LEU A 70 53.30 45.10 18.45
N ASP A 71 52.97 44.69 17.22
CA ASP A 71 52.81 45.56 16.07
C ASP A 71 51.31 45.73 15.79
N ARG A 72 50.83 46.95 16.03
CA ARG A 72 49.41 47.32 15.88
C ARG A 72 48.87 47.05 14.48
N ASN A 73 49.66 47.21 13.42
CA ASN A 73 49.20 47.01 12.05
C ASN A 73 49.04 45.52 11.75
N ARG A 74 49.99 44.71 12.21
CA ARG A 74 49.98 43.25 12.04
C ARG A 74 48.86 42.61 12.85
N ASP A 75 48.72 42.99 14.11
CA ASP A 75 47.66 42.46 14.99
C ASP A 75 46.27 42.83 14.46
N ARG A 76 46.08 44.07 13.97
CA ARG A 76 44.83 44.48 13.32
C ARG A 76 44.52 43.66 12.06
N ALA A 77 45.52 43.34 11.25
CA ALA A 77 45.33 42.51 10.06
C ALA A 77 44.96 41.06 10.43
N GLN A 78 45.58 40.50 11.47
CA GLN A 78 45.24 39.16 11.99
C GLN A 78 43.82 39.11 12.55
N VAL A 79 43.42 40.11 13.34
CA VAL A 79 42.05 40.25 13.86
C VAL A 79 41.04 40.34 12.71
N LYS A 80 41.31 41.15 11.70
CA LYS A 80 40.43 41.27 10.52
C LYS A 80 40.30 39.94 9.76
N ALA A 81 41.41 39.24 9.54
CA ALA A 81 41.40 37.93 8.90
C ALA A 81 40.61 36.90 9.73
N TYR A 82 40.76 36.93 11.05
CA TYR A 82 39.99 36.06 11.93
C TYR A 82 38.48 36.35 11.86
N ASP A 83 38.08 37.63 11.92
CA ASP A 83 36.68 38.03 11.85
C ASP A 83 36.04 37.63 10.51
N GLU A 84 36.74 37.80 9.38
CA GLU A 84 36.29 37.36 8.06
C GLU A 84 36.11 35.83 8.00
N PHE A 85 37.03 35.06 8.58
CA PHE A 85 36.91 33.61 8.63
C PHE A 85 35.73 33.15 9.50
N ARG A 86 35.49 33.84 10.61
CA ARG A 86 34.37 33.54 11.50
C ARG A 86 33.02 33.87 10.86
N GLU A 87 32.92 34.98 10.14
CA GLU A 87 31.72 35.33 9.38
C GLU A 87 31.41 34.27 8.32
N TRP A 88 32.44 33.78 7.62
CA TRP A 88 32.30 32.66 6.69
C TRP A 88 31.84 31.37 7.39
N LEU A 89 32.43 30.99 8.54
CA LEU A 89 31.99 29.82 9.30
C LEU A 89 30.53 29.94 9.78
N SER A 90 30.11 31.13 10.19
CA SER A 90 28.71 31.40 10.57
C SER A 90 27.76 31.22 9.40
N ALA A 91 28.17 31.63 8.19
CA ALA A 91 27.38 31.41 6.97
C ALA A 91 27.27 29.91 6.64
N GLN A 92 28.37 29.15 6.78
CA GLN A 92 28.36 27.69 6.61
C GLN A 92 27.47 27.00 7.66
N GLN A 93 27.45 27.49 8.91
CA GLN A 93 26.55 26.98 9.95
C GLN A 93 25.08 27.20 9.59
N THR A 94 24.75 28.36 9.02
CA THR A 94 23.39 28.67 8.58
C THR A 94 22.97 27.74 7.42
N GLU A 95 23.85 27.52 6.45
CA GLU A 95 23.58 26.57 5.35
C GLU A 95 23.37 25.14 5.88
N LEU A 96 24.18 24.70 6.84
CA LEU A 96 24.01 23.40 7.49
C LEU A 96 22.66 23.31 8.22
N ALA A 97 22.24 24.37 8.90
CA ALA A 97 20.93 24.43 9.56
C ALA A 97 19.78 24.35 8.55
N GLU A 98 19.88 25.03 7.41
CA GLU A 98 18.91 24.91 6.31
C GLU A 98 18.85 23.48 5.76
N GLN A 99 19.99 22.80 5.60
CA GLN A 99 20.03 21.41 5.19
C GLN A 99 19.33 20.51 6.21
N VAL A 100 19.54 20.70 7.53
CA VAL A 100 18.82 19.97 8.58
C VAL A 100 17.32 20.19 8.51
N ILE A 101 16.86 21.42 8.24
CA ILE A 101 15.43 21.72 8.07
C ILE A 101 14.87 20.98 6.85
N ASN A 102 15.61 20.95 5.74
CA ASN A 102 15.18 20.26 4.53
C ASN A 102 15.16 18.72 4.69
N LEU A 103 15.90 18.18 5.66
CA LEU A 103 15.87 16.75 6.02
C LEU A 103 14.62 16.36 6.82
N SER A 104 13.88 17.30 7.43
CA SER A 104 12.61 17.00 8.11
C SER A 104 11.53 16.77 7.05
N ASN A 105 11.54 15.56 6.49
CA ASN A 105 10.89 15.26 5.22
C ASN A 105 9.36 15.12 5.37
N VAL A 106 8.60 16.00 4.72
CA VAL A 106 7.14 15.93 4.57
C VAL A 106 6.74 14.82 3.58
N ASP A 107 7.62 14.49 2.63
CA ASP A 107 7.30 13.60 1.51
C ASP A 107 7.26 12.12 1.93
N SER A 108 8.06 11.72 2.93
CA SER A 108 8.09 10.34 3.42
C SER A 108 6.75 9.88 4.02
N MET A 109 6.02 10.78 4.69
CA MET A 109 4.68 10.47 5.22
C MET A 109 3.63 10.37 4.11
N SER A 110 3.73 11.22 3.07
CA SER A 110 2.86 11.14 1.90
C SER A 110 3.09 9.83 1.12
N GLU A 111 4.34 9.41 0.96
CA GLU A 111 4.66 8.13 0.30
C GLU A 111 4.11 6.96 1.11
N LEU A 112 4.34 6.92 2.44
CA LEU A 112 3.79 5.89 3.33
C LEU A 112 2.27 5.77 3.19
N GLN A 113 1.56 6.90 3.19
CA GLN A 113 0.11 6.93 2.99
C GLN A 113 -0.28 6.37 1.62
N SER A 114 0.44 6.72 0.55
CA SER A 114 0.19 6.20 -0.78
C SER A 114 0.42 4.69 -0.86
N VAL A 115 1.50 4.18 -0.26
CA VAL A 115 1.79 2.74 -0.20
C VAL A 115 0.67 1.98 0.51
N LEU A 116 0.23 2.47 1.67
CA LEU A 116 -0.87 1.86 2.42
C LEU A 116 -2.19 1.89 1.64
N LYS A 117 -2.48 2.99 0.95
CA LYS A 117 -3.70 3.11 0.13
C LYS A 117 -3.70 2.13 -1.02
N ASP A 118 -2.60 2.04 -1.77
CA ASP A 118 -2.48 1.17 -2.93
C ASP A 118 -2.59 -0.31 -2.51
N MET A 119 -1.87 -0.71 -1.45
CA MET A 119 -1.94 -2.09 -0.94
C MET A 119 -3.35 -2.46 -0.45
N ASN A 120 -4.04 -1.56 0.27
CA ASN A 120 -5.40 -1.83 0.72
C ASN A 120 -6.40 -1.89 -0.43
N THR A 121 -6.21 -1.07 -1.48
CA THR A 121 -7.05 -1.11 -2.67
C THR A 121 -6.89 -2.44 -3.40
N ASP A 122 -5.65 -2.91 -3.59
CA ASP A 122 -5.40 -4.21 -4.22
C ASP A 122 -5.91 -5.40 -3.39
N LEU A 123 -5.91 -5.27 -2.05
CA LEU A 123 -6.52 -6.28 -1.17
C LEU A 123 -8.04 -6.33 -1.37
N LEU A 124 -8.70 -5.18 -1.40
CA LEU A 124 -10.14 -5.10 -1.66
C LEU A 124 -10.49 -5.64 -3.05
N ASP A 125 -9.69 -5.31 -4.07
CA ASP A 125 -9.85 -5.87 -5.43
C ASP A 125 -9.76 -7.41 -5.41
N PHE A 126 -8.86 -7.99 -4.61
CA PHE A 126 -8.76 -9.45 -4.47
C PHE A 126 -10.01 -10.04 -3.80
N GLU A 127 -10.48 -9.42 -2.71
CA GLU A 127 -11.70 -9.85 -2.01
C GLU A 127 -12.94 -9.77 -2.93
N ASP A 128 -13.08 -8.69 -3.68
CA ASP A 128 -14.18 -8.49 -4.64
C ASP A 128 -14.19 -9.54 -5.76
N ASN A 129 -13.02 -10.02 -6.18
CA ASN A 129 -12.91 -11.11 -7.15
C ASN A 129 -13.15 -12.50 -6.52
N MET A 130 -12.86 -12.66 -5.22
CA MET A 130 -13.01 -13.94 -4.53
C MET A 130 -14.47 -14.22 -4.14
N ASN A 131 -15.16 -13.19 -3.67
CA ASN A 131 -16.52 -13.31 -3.11
C ASN A 131 -17.53 -13.99 -4.06
N PRO A 132 -17.60 -13.65 -5.37
CA PRO A 132 -18.53 -14.31 -6.29
C PRO A 132 -18.26 -15.81 -6.44
N ILE A 133 -16.98 -16.21 -6.44
CA ILE A 133 -16.60 -17.63 -6.59
C ILE A 133 -16.97 -18.40 -5.32
N MET A 134 -16.66 -17.86 -4.15
CA MET A 134 -17.02 -18.47 -2.86
C MET A 134 -18.53 -18.58 -2.69
N SER A 135 -19.29 -17.54 -3.04
CA SER A 135 -20.75 -17.54 -2.97
C SER A 135 -21.39 -18.65 -3.81
N ILE A 136 -20.83 -18.95 -4.99
CA ILE A 136 -21.27 -20.07 -5.82
C ILE A 136 -20.96 -21.40 -5.15
N ILE A 137 -19.73 -21.60 -4.66
CA ILE A 137 -19.32 -22.85 -4.00
C ILE A 137 -20.20 -23.13 -2.78
N GLU A 138 -20.41 -22.12 -1.93
CA GLU A 138 -21.28 -22.21 -0.74
C GLU A 138 -22.72 -22.53 -1.12
N SER A 139 -23.22 -21.96 -2.21
CA SER A 139 -24.58 -22.22 -2.70
C SER A 139 -24.76 -23.65 -3.21
N ILE A 140 -23.78 -24.19 -3.95
CA ILE A 140 -23.83 -25.59 -4.38
C ILE A 140 -23.77 -26.52 -3.16
N HIS A 141 -22.88 -26.22 -2.22
CA HIS A 141 -22.77 -26.97 -0.97
C HIS A 141 -24.08 -27.00 -0.18
N TYR A 142 -24.74 -25.84 -0.06
CA TYR A 142 -26.05 -25.72 0.59
C TYR A 142 -27.11 -26.56 -0.13
N LEU A 143 -27.23 -26.41 -1.45
CA LEU A 143 -28.24 -27.14 -2.24
C LEU A 143 -28.03 -28.66 -2.17
N ARG A 144 -26.78 -29.11 -2.20
CA ARG A 144 -26.44 -30.54 -2.07
C ARG A 144 -26.75 -31.07 -0.68
N THR A 145 -26.29 -30.38 0.37
CA THR A 145 -26.44 -30.84 1.77
C THR A 145 -27.90 -30.93 2.20
N ASN A 146 -28.77 -30.08 1.64
CA ASN A 146 -30.20 -30.10 1.88
C ASN A 146 -31.00 -30.99 0.90
N GLY A 147 -30.33 -31.71 0.00
CA GLY A 147 -30.99 -32.57 -0.99
C GLY A 147 -31.76 -31.82 -2.09
N LEU A 148 -31.62 -30.49 -2.16
CA LEU A 148 -32.35 -29.61 -3.07
C LEU A 148 -31.71 -29.48 -4.46
N MET A 149 -30.52 -30.07 -4.67
CA MET A 149 -29.75 -29.89 -5.92
C MET A 149 -30.53 -30.30 -7.18
N GLY A 150 -31.16 -31.47 -7.19
CA GLY A 150 -31.93 -31.92 -8.36
C GLY A 150 -33.19 -31.09 -8.62
N ASP A 151 -33.85 -30.61 -7.56
CA ASP A 151 -35.03 -29.76 -7.68
C ASP A 151 -34.64 -28.37 -8.21
N ALA A 152 -33.52 -27.82 -7.73
CA ALA A 152 -32.95 -26.59 -8.25
C ALA A 152 -32.62 -26.71 -9.74
N PHE A 153 -31.95 -27.78 -10.18
CA PHE A 153 -31.67 -28.00 -11.60
C PHE A 153 -32.93 -28.12 -12.45
N LYS A 154 -33.93 -28.86 -11.96
CA LYS A 154 -35.20 -29.03 -12.67
C LYS A 154 -35.90 -27.68 -12.84
N GLN A 155 -36.02 -26.90 -11.77
CA GLN A 155 -36.62 -25.56 -11.82
C GLN A 155 -35.85 -24.63 -12.76
N ILE A 156 -34.52 -24.59 -12.69
CA ILE A 156 -33.70 -23.77 -13.60
C ILE A 156 -33.94 -24.15 -15.06
N LYS A 157 -34.05 -25.45 -15.35
CA LYS A 157 -34.34 -25.93 -16.70
C LYS A 157 -35.74 -25.51 -17.17
N GLU A 158 -36.76 -25.71 -16.34
CA GLU A 158 -38.14 -25.31 -16.64
C GLU A 158 -38.26 -23.79 -16.83
N ASP A 159 -37.53 -23.00 -16.04
CA ASP A 159 -37.46 -21.55 -16.18
C ASP A 159 -36.79 -21.15 -17.50
N LYS A 160 -35.68 -21.80 -17.89
CA LYS A 160 -35.04 -21.57 -19.21
C LYS A 160 -35.96 -21.88 -20.37
N GLU A 161 -36.63 -23.04 -20.35
CA GLU A 161 -37.58 -23.42 -21.39
C GLU A 161 -38.74 -22.40 -21.48
N ARG A 162 -39.25 -21.94 -20.33
CA ARG A 162 -40.28 -20.89 -20.28
C ARG A 162 -39.76 -19.57 -20.88
N GLU A 163 -38.57 -19.14 -20.50
CA GLU A 163 -37.96 -17.91 -21.01
C GLU A 163 -37.70 -17.97 -22.52
N GLU A 164 -37.25 -19.12 -23.04
CA GLU A 164 -37.08 -19.33 -24.48
C GLU A 164 -38.41 -19.23 -25.23
N THR A 165 -39.48 -19.82 -24.69
CA THR A 165 -40.82 -19.71 -25.30
C THR A 165 -41.34 -18.26 -25.29
N LEU A 166 -41.19 -17.55 -24.18
CA LEU A 166 -41.58 -16.13 -24.06
C LEU A 166 -40.75 -15.25 -25.00
N GLN A 167 -39.45 -15.53 -25.14
CA GLN A 167 -38.57 -14.79 -26.03
C GLN A 167 -38.93 -15.00 -27.50
N ALA A 168 -39.24 -16.25 -27.90
CA ALA A 168 -39.71 -16.55 -29.24
C ALA A 168 -41.04 -15.86 -29.56
N GLU A 169 -41.98 -15.83 -28.61
CA GLU A 169 -43.25 -15.13 -28.74
C GLU A 169 -43.06 -13.62 -28.88
N ILE A 170 -42.16 -13.03 -28.07
CA ILE A 170 -41.79 -11.61 -28.18
C ILE A 170 -41.20 -11.29 -29.56
N GLU A 171 -40.35 -12.15 -30.13
CA GLU A 171 -39.79 -11.95 -31.47
C GLU A 171 -40.86 -12.02 -32.57
N VAL A 172 -41.85 -12.91 -32.44
CA VAL A 172 -43.01 -12.94 -33.35
C VAL A 172 -43.80 -11.63 -33.27
N LEU A 173 -44.16 -11.19 -32.06
CA LEU A 173 -44.91 -9.95 -31.85
C LEU A 173 -44.13 -8.72 -32.33
N LYS A 174 -42.80 -8.68 -32.18
CA LYS A 174 -41.96 -7.61 -32.74
C LYS A 174 -42.04 -7.55 -34.26
N ASN A 175 -41.99 -8.70 -34.93
CA ASN A 175 -42.10 -8.77 -36.38
C ASN A 175 -43.49 -8.33 -36.86
N GLU A 176 -44.55 -8.69 -36.12
CA GLU A 176 -45.92 -8.23 -36.42
C GLU A 176 -46.08 -6.72 -36.17
N ALA A 177 -45.52 -6.21 -35.07
CA ALA A 177 -45.53 -4.79 -34.75
C ALA A 177 -44.78 -3.97 -35.82
N GLN A 178 -43.68 -4.51 -36.35
CA GLN A 178 -42.92 -3.91 -37.46
C GLN A 178 -43.73 -3.89 -38.76
N ARG A 179 -44.41 -5.00 -39.10
CA ARG A 179 -45.31 -5.05 -40.27
C ARG A 179 -46.45 -4.03 -40.16
N SER A 180 -47.04 -3.89 -38.98
CA SER A 180 -48.09 -2.90 -38.74
C SER A 180 -47.57 -1.47 -38.94
N ARG A 181 -46.35 -1.15 -38.49
CA ARG A 181 -45.70 0.14 -38.79
C ARG A 181 -45.47 0.37 -40.28
N GLU A 182 -45.04 -0.66 -41.01
CA GLU A 182 -44.85 -0.58 -42.47
C GLU A 182 -46.18 -0.33 -43.18
N MET A 183 -47.26 -0.97 -42.74
CA MET A 183 -48.61 -0.72 -43.24
C MET A 183 -49.09 0.71 -42.98
N VAL A 184 -48.83 1.27 -41.78
CA VAL A 184 -49.10 2.69 -41.49
C VAL A 184 -48.36 3.60 -42.47
N ALA A 185 -47.06 3.37 -42.68
CA ALA A 185 -46.25 4.16 -43.61
C ALA A 185 -46.75 4.07 -45.06
N GLN A 186 -47.20 2.89 -45.49
CA GLN A 186 -47.81 2.70 -46.81
C GLN A 186 -49.12 3.49 -46.96
N GLN A 187 -50.00 3.46 -45.94
CA GLN A 187 -51.25 4.22 -45.96
C GLN A 187 -51.02 5.73 -45.90
N GLU A 188 -50.00 6.19 -45.16
CA GLU A 188 -49.58 7.59 -45.15
C GLU A 188 -49.09 8.04 -46.55
N ALA A 189 -48.35 7.19 -47.26
CA ALA A 189 -47.94 7.45 -48.64
C ALA A 189 -49.14 7.54 -49.60
N ILE A 190 -50.13 6.65 -49.46
CA ILE A 190 -51.39 6.70 -50.22
C ILE A 190 -52.13 8.01 -49.96
N LYS A 191 -52.21 8.44 -48.69
CA LYS A 191 -52.82 9.72 -48.29
C LYS A 191 -52.10 10.92 -48.91
N ILE A 192 -50.76 10.93 -48.91
CA ILE A 192 -49.95 11.97 -49.55
C ILE A 192 -50.24 12.00 -51.05
N GLN A 193 -50.25 10.84 -51.72
CA GLN A 193 -50.52 10.74 -53.15
C GLN A 193 -51.94 11.23 -53.49
N ALA A 194 -52.96 10.79 -52.76
CA ALA A 194 -54.35 11.21 -52.95
C ALA A 194 -54.52 12.72 -52.72
N SER A 195 -53.78 13.32 -51.78
CA SER A 195 -53.83 14.76 -51.49
C SER A 195 -53.38 15.67 -52.67
N THR A 196 -52.70 15.09 -53.66
CA THR A 196 -52.29 15.79 -54.89
C THR A 196 -53.38 15.81 -55.98
N LYS A 197 -54.39 14.94 -55.89
CA LYS A 197 -55.49 14.81 -56.86
C LYS A 197 -56.57 15.90 -56.64
N ARG A 198 -56.40 17.08 -57.25
CA ARG A 198 -57.34 18.21 -57.15
C ARG A 198 -58.25 18.37 -58.38
N SER A 199 -59.48 18.82 -58.17
CA SER A 199 -60.45 19.13 -59.23
C SER A 199 -60.12 20.45 -59.96
N PHE A 200 -60.66 20.63 -61.17
CA PHE A 200 -60.56 21.87 -61.97
C PHE A 200 -59.13 22.41 -62.14
N PHE A 201 -58.31 21.73 -62.95
CA PHE A 201 -56.93 22.16 -63.30
C PHE A 201 -56.09 22.60 -62.08
N GLY A 202 -56.19 21.89 -60.95
CA GLY A 202 -55.39 22.14 -59.74
C GLY A 202 -55.83 23.34 -58.89
N LEU A 203 -56.84 24.10 -59.32
CA LEU A 203 -57.36 25.29 -58.63
C LEU A 203 -58.58 24.98 -57.74
N GLY A 204 -59.17 23.78 -57.86
CA GLY A 204 -60.29 23.33 -57.04
C GLY A 204 -59.91 22.52 -55.80
N GLY A 205 -60.92 22.15 -55.01
CA GLY A 205 -60.77 21.22 -53.88
C GLY A 205 -60.38 19.80 -54.33
N LEU A 206 -60.05 18.94 -53.37
CA LEU A 206 -59.78 17.51 -53.61
C LEU A 206 -60.94 16.86 -54.39
N THR A 207 -60.61 15.94 -55.29
CA THR A 207 -61.64 15.15 -56.00
C THR A 207 -62.39 14.24 -55.02
N SER A 208 -63.63 13.86 -55.35
CA SER A 208 -64.42 12.95 -54.50
C SER A 208 -63.74 11.57 -54.32
N GLU A 209 -63.01 11.10 -55.32
CA GLU A 209 -62.19 9.88 -55.25
C GLU A 209 -61.03 10.06 -54.27
N ALA A 210 -60.30 11.17 -54.36
CA ALA A 210 -59.22 11.49 -53.42
C ALA A 210 -59.70 11.65 -51.97
N GLN A 211 -60.90 12.20 -51.77
CA GLN A 211 -61.52 12.27 -50.44
C GLN A 211 -61.87 10.89 -49.89
N ALA A 212 -62.35 9.98 -50.73
CA ALA A 212 -62.64 8.59 -50.34
C ALA A 212 -61.34 7.81 -50.04
N ASP A 213 -60.30 7.96 -50.87
CA ASP A 213 -58.98 7.35 -50.68
C ASP A 213 -58.35 7.80 -49.35
N ILE A 214 -58.41 9.11 -49.04
CA ILE A 214 -57.90 9.67 -47.78
C ILE A 214 -58.70 9.16 -46.58
N ALA A 215 -60.03 9.12 -46.66
CA ALA A 215 -60.86 8.62 -45.58
C ALA A 215 -60.62 7.12 -45.31
N GLY A 216 -60.44 6.31 -46.36
CA GLY A 216 -60.09 4.90 -46.24
C GLY A 216 -58.70 4.69 -45.63
N ALA A 217 -57.71 5.46 -46.08
CA ALA A 217 -56.36 5.44 -45.51
C ALA A 217 -56.34 5.89 -44.04
N ASP A 218 -57.11 6.91 -43.66
CA ASP A 218 -57.20 7.38 -42.27
C ASP A 218 -57.79 6.32 -41.34
N ILE A 219 -58.85 5.60 -41.76
CA ILE A 219 -59.41 4.48 -41.00
C ILE A 219 -58.38 3.35 -40.85
N ALA A 220 -57.68 3.01 -41.93
CA ALA A 220 -56.64 1.97 -41.89
C ALA A 220 -55.46 2.36 -41.00
N ILE A 221 -55.01 3.62 -41.04
CA ILE A 221 -53.94 4.14 -40.18
C ILE A 221 -54.34 4.05 -38.70
N VAL A 222 -55.56 4.45 -38.35
CA VAL A 222 -56.06 4.36 -36.96
C VAL A 222 -56.08 2.90 -36.50
N SER A 223 -56.66 2.01 -37.30
CA SER A 223 -56.73 0.58 -36.98
C SER A 223 -55.36 -0.07 -36.82
N GLU A 224 -54.40 0.25 -37.71
CA GLU A 224 -53.04 -0.30 -37.62
C GLU A 224 -52.25 0.31 -36.45
N ARG A 225 -52.45 1.59 -36.11
CA ARG A 225 -51.83 2.18 -34.92
C ARG A 225 -52.37 1.56 -33.63
N GLU A 226 -53.68 1.34 -33.54
CA GLU A 226 -54.28 0.63 -32.40
C GLU A 226 -53.76 -0.81 -32.28
N ASN A 227 -53.61 -1.51 -33.41
CA ASN A 227 -53.00 -2.85 -33.44
C ASN A 227 -51.53 -2.81 -33.00
N HIS A 228 -50.76 -1.84 -33.49
CA HIS A 228 -49.36 -1.65 -33.08
C HIS A 228 -49.22 -1.40 -31.58
N ASP A 229 -50.05 -0.51 -31.01
CA ASP A 229 -50.04 -0.19 -29.59
C ASP A 229 -50.41 -1.41 -28.74
N LYS A 230 -51.38 -2.21 -29.20
CA LYS A 230 -51.74 -3.49 -28.56
C LYS A 230 -50.57 -4.47 -28.57
N LEU A 231 -49.94 -4.68 -29.73
CA LEU A 231 -48.77 -5.57 -29.87
C LEU A 231 -47.61 -5.12 -28.96
N MET A 232 -47.38 -3.81 -28.85
CA MET A 232 -46.38 -3.25 -27.93
C MET A 232 -46.76 -3.47 -26.45
N GLY A 233 -48.05 -3.39 -26.11
CA GLY A 233 -48.58 -3.73 -24.79
C GLY A 233 -48.33 -5.20 -24.43
N ASP A 234 -48.61 -6.12 -25.36
CA ASP A 234 -48.41 -7.55 -25.20
C ASP A 234 -46.90 -7.89 -25.06
N ILE A 235 -46.04 -7.28 -25.87
CA ILE A 235 -44.57 -7.39 -25.73
C ILE A 235 -44.10 -6.97 -24.34
N ASN A 236 -44.61 -5.84 -23.81
CA ASN A 236 -44.22 -5.35 -22.49
C ASN A 236 -44.73 -6.26 -21.37
N SER A 237 -45.93 -6.84 -21.52
CA SER A 237 -46.48 -7.82 -20.59
C SER A 237 -45.63 -9.11 -20.54
N LEU A 238 -45.26 -9.66 -21.70
CA LEU A 238 -44.41 -10.85 -21.77
C LEU A 238 -43.02 -10.60 -21.20
N LYS A 239 -42.42 -9.43 -21.47
CA LYS A 239 -41.14 -9.02 -20.84
C LYS A 239 -41.24 -8.91 -19.32
N ALA A 240 -42.37 -8.44 -18.79
CA ALA A 240 -42.59 -8.38 -17.35
C ALA A 240 -42.69 -9.78 -16.74
N GLN A 241 -43.30 -10.75 -17.44
CA GLN A 241 -43.41 -12.14 -17.00
C GLN A 241 -42.06 -12.88 -16.97
N MET A 242 -41.13 -12.55 -17.87
CA MET A 242 -39.76 -13.09 -17.85
C MET A 242 -38.96 -12.68 -16.60
N ASN A 243 -39.30 -11.56 -15.95
CA ASN A 243 -38.58 -11.02 -14.80
C ASN A 243 -39.13 -11.49 -13.44
N VAL A 244 -40.10 -12.39 -13.40
CA VAL A 244 -40.70 -12.89 -12.15
C VAL A 244 -40.04 -14.22 -11.76
N PRO A 245 -39.28 -14.30 -10.65
CA PRO A 245 -38.75 -15.56 -10.14
C PRO A 245 -39.88 -16.52 -9.79
N ALA A 246 -39.74 -17.79 -10.15
CA ALA A 246 -40.80 -18.79 -10.00
C ALA A 246 -41.11 -19.16 -8.54
N GLU A 247 -40.25 -18.87 -7.57
CA GLU A 247 -40.47 -19.19 -6.15
C GLU A 247 -39.65 -18.30 -5.18
N ASN A 248 -40.31 -17.77 -4.14
CA ASN A 248 -39.66 -17.13 -2.99
C ASN A 248 -39.62 -18.12 -1.81
N GLY A 249 -38.57 -18.91 -1.71
CA GLY A 249 -38.29 -19.79 -0.57
C GLY A 249 -36.86 -19.63 -0.06
N ASP A 250 -36.54 -20.23 1.08
CA ASP A 250 -35.23 -20.10 1.75
C ASP A 250 -34.02 -20.50 0.87
N ALA A 251 -34.24 -21.30 -0.18
CA ALA A 251 -33.21 -21.71 -1.13
C ALA A 251 -33.12 -20.84 -2.41
N ALA A 252 -33.94 -19.79 -2.54
CA ALA A 252 -34.03 -18.99 -3.77
C ALA A 252 -32.70 -18.30 -4.14
N GLU A 253 -31.99 -17.76 -3.16
CA GLU A 253 -30.68 -17.13 -3.37
C GLU A 253 -29.64 -18.14 -3.87
N HIS A 254 -29.58 -19.32 -3.26
CA HIS A 254 -28.66 -20.38 -3.66
C HIS A 254 -28.97 -20.94 -5.06
N LYS A 255 -30.27 -21.05 -5.40
CA LYS A 255 -30.72 -21.41 -6.75
C LYS A 255 -30.29 -20.35 -7.77
N ALA A 256 -30.42 -19.07 -7.44
CA ALA A 256 -29.99 -17.98 -8.32
C ALA A 256 -28.47 -18.01 -8.56
N ARG A 257 -27.65 -18.33 -7.55
CA ARG A 257 -26.20 -18.50 -7.69
C ARG A 257 -25.82 -19.73 -8.52
N LEU A 258 -26.51 -20.85 -8.35
CA LEU A 258 -26.34 -22.01 -9.22
C LEU A 258 -26.72 -21.69 -10.67
N ARG A 259 -27.81 -20.96 -10.86
CA ARG A 259 -28.24 -20.50 -12.18
C ARG A 259 -27.20 -19.58 -12.81
N GLU A 260 -26.66 -18.61 -12.07
CA GLU A 260 -25.58 -17.74 -12.51
C GLU A 260 -24.40 -18.55 -13.05
N LEU A 261 -23.97 -19.59 -12.32
CA LEU A 261 -22.91 -20.50 -12.77
C LEU A 261 -23.28 -21.25 -14.06
N LEU A 262 -24.51 -21.72 -14.19
CA LEU A 262 -24.97 -22.49 -15.37
C LEU A 262 -25.28 -21.63 -16.59
N ASP A 263 -25.53 -20.33 -16.38
CA ASP A 263 -25.75 -19.34 -17.43
C ASP A 263 -24.43 -18.74 -17.92
N MET A 264 -23.37 -18.81 -17.10
CA MET A 264 -22.03 -18.45 -17.51
C MET A 264 -21.47 -19.44 -18.54
N SER A 265 -20.80 -18.92 -19.55
CA SER A 265 -19.98 -19.75 -20.43
C SER A 265 -18.76 -20.30 -19.68
N ASP A 266 -18.21 -21.42 -20.17
CA ASP A 266 -16.95 -21.98 -19.68
C ASP A 266 -15.82 -20.93 -19.70
N GLU A 267 -15.81 -20.07 -20.72
CA GLU A 267 -14.89 -18.94 -20.86
C GLU A 267 -15.10 -17.89 -19.76
N ALA A 268 -16.35 -17.48 -19.49
CA ALA A 268 -16.65 -16.51 -18.45
C ALA A 268 -16.28 -17.01 -17.04
N ASN A 269 -16.46 -18.31 -16.77
CA ASN A 269 -16.07 -18.91 -15.50
C ASN A 269 -14.54 -18.99 -15.35
N ARG A 270 -13.86 -19.36 -16.43
CA ARG A 270 -12.40 -19.33 -16.49
C ARG A 270 -11.85 -17.92 -16.27
N ASP A 271 -12.47 -16.91 -16.87
CA ASP A 271 -12.06 -15.51 -16.74
C ASP A 271 -12.18 -15.00 -15.31
N ARG A 272 -13.20 -15.41 -14.54
CA ARG A 272 -13.31 -15.07 -13.11
C ARG A 272 -12.15 -15.62 -12.28
N VAL A 273 -11.75 -16.88 -12.52
CA VAL A 273 -10.62 -17.49 -11.82
C VAL A 273 -9.30 -16.83 -12.25
N ILE A 274 -9.17 -16.45 -13.53
CA ILE A 274 -8.03 -15.67 -14.03
C ILE A 274 -7.99 -14.31 -13.34
N ALA A 275 -9.11 -13.59 -13.23
CA ALA A 275 -9.19 -12.30 -12.57
C ALA A 275 -8.80 -12.39 -11.08
N LEU A 276 -9.24 -13.43 -10.36
CA LEU A 276 -8.84 -13.68 -8.98
C LEU A 276 -7.33 -13.96 -8.85
N ARG A 277 -6.76 -14.76 -9.75
CA ARG A 277 -5.31 -15.01 -9.78
C ARG A 277 -4.54 -13.72 -10.09
N ASP A 278 -5.03 -12.95 -11.05
CA ASP A 278 -4.36 -11.74 -11.53
C ASP A 278 -4.42 -10.63 -10.48
N SER A 279 -5.52 -10.50 -9.72
CA SER A 279 -5.60 -9.57 -8.58
C SER A 279 -4.65 -9.96 -7.44
N ALA A 280 -4.52 -11.25 -7.12
CA ALA A 280 -3.51 -11.72 -6.17
C ALA A 280 -2.08 -11.41 -6.64
N SER A 281 -1.79 -11.65 -7.92
CA SER A 281 -0.49 -11.32 -8.52
C SER A 281 -0.22 -9.82 -8.54
N LYS A 282 -1.24 -9.01 -8.82
CA LYS A 282 -1.17 -7.54 -8.80
C LYS A 282 -0.84 -7.06 -7.39
N PHE A 283 -1.56 -7.51 -6.36
CA PHE A 283 -1.28 -7.17 -4.97
C PHE A 283 0.18 -7.45 -4.58
N ILE A 284 0.70 -8.64 -4.89
CA ILE A 284 2.10 -9.02 -4.58
C ILE A 284 3.09 -8.09 -5.30
N THR A 285 2.81 -7.78 -6.57
CA THR A 285 3.67 -6.92 -7.39
C THR A 285 3.67 -5.50 -6.85
N THR A 286 2.50 -4.91 -6.62
CA THR A 286 2.35 -3.58 -6.01
C THR A 286 3.03 -3.52 -4.66
N ALA A 287 2.81 -4.49 -3.78
CA ALA A 287 3.41 -4.50 -2.45
C ALA A 287 4.95 -4.55 -2.54
N LYS A 288 5.52 -5.36 -3.44
CA LYS A 288 6.98 -5.44 -3.65
C LYS A 288 7.56 -4.15 -4.23
N GLU A 289 6.91 -3.57 -5.24
CA GLU A 289 7.38 -2.35 -5.91
C GLU A 289 7.29 -1.14 -4.99
N ARG A 290 6.15 -0.96 -4.30
CA ARG A 290 5.91 0.16 -3.40
C ARG A 290 6.78 0.12 -2.16
N THR A 291 6.91 -1.03 -1.52
CA THR A 291 7.81 -1.18 -0.36
C THR A 291 9.28 -1.08 -0.77
N GLY A 292 9.63 -1.51 -1.98
CA GLY A 292 10.96 -1.30 -2.58
C GLY A 292 11.28 0.17 -2.85
N SER A 293 10.32 0.91 -3.42
CA SER A 293 10.41 2.37 -3.65
C SER A 293 10.59 3.12 -2.33
N LEU A 294 9.73 2.83 -1.35
CA LEU A 294 9.79 3.43 -0.02
C LEU A 294 11.15 3.19 0.66
N ARG A 295 11.68 1.96 0.58
CA ARG A 295 13.03 1.67 1.08
C ARG A 295 14.09 2.51 0.38
N GLY A 296 14.03 2.62 -0.95
CA GLY A 296 14.97 3.44 -1.72
C GLY A 296 14.93 4.92 -1.32
N GLN A 297 13.75 5.46 -1.02
CA GLN A 297 13.63 6.83 -0.49
C GLN A 297 14.26 6.97 0.90
N PHE A 298 14.05 6.00 1.80
CA PHE A 298 14.70 6.03 3.12
C PHE A 298 16.22 5.86 3.03
N ASP A 299 16.73 5.01 2.14
CA ASP A 299 18.17 4.87 1.88
C ASP A 299 18.78 6.20 1.39
N GLN A 300 18.07 6.90 0.50
CA GLN A 300 18.48 8.22 0.03
C GLN A 300 18.48 9.26 1.16
N LEU A 301 17.43 9.27 2.00
CA LEU A 301 17.34 10.14 3.16
C LEU A 301 18.48 9.87 4.15
N ALA A 302 18.77 8.60 4.45
CA ALA A 302 19.89 8.20 5.30
C ALA A 302 21.23 8.68 4.74
N GLY A 303 21.43 8.59 3.42
CA GLY A 303 22.61 9.15 2.75
C GLY A 303 22.71 10.67 2.90
N GLN A 304 21.61 11.39 2.74
CA GLN A 304 21.58 12.85 2.94
C GLN A 304 21.84 13.24 4.41
N ILE A 305 21.26 12.52 5.37
CA ILE A 305 21.53 12.69 6.81
C ILE A 305 23.01 12.43 7.10
N GLY A 306 23.60 11.38 6.52
CA GLY A 306 25.02 11.06 6.67
C GLY A 306 25.93 12.21 6.20
N ASN A 307 25.63 12.82 5.05
CA ASN A 307 26.39 13.97 4.54
C ASN A 307 26.31 15.19 5.48
N VAL A 308 25.12 15.43 6.07
CA VAL A 308 24.92 16.51 7.05
C VAL A 308 25.64 16.20 8.37
N GLU A 309 25.63 14.94 8.81
CA GLU A 309 26.36 14.49 9.99
C GLU A 309 27.88 14.70 9.83
N ASP A 310 28.44 14.30 8.69
CA ASP A 310 29.86 14.47 8.37
C ASP A 310 30.25 15.96 8.28
N SER A 311 29.41 16.79 7.66
CA SER A 311 29.62 18.24 7.56
C SER A 311 29.58 18.90 8.94
N ASN A 312 28.61 18.53 9.78
CA ASN A 312 28.49 19.02 11.14
C ASN A 312 29.69 18.62 12.01
N GLN A 313 30.11 17.36 11.95
CA GLN A 313 31.31 16.87 12.65
C GLN A 313 32.58 17.61 12.22
N SER A 314 32.69 17.95 10.94
CA SER A 314 33.82 18.71 10.41
C SER A 314 33.83 20.14 10.95
N MET A 315 32.67 20.81 11.00
CA MET A 315 32.54 22.14 11.61
C MET A 315 32.87 22.12 13.11
N ILE A 316 32.37 21.13 13.86
CA ILE A 316 32.69 20.97 15.29
C ILE A 316 34.20 20.92 15.51
N LYS A 317 34.93 20.19 14.66
CA LYS A 317 36.41 20.11 14.73
C LYS A 317 37.06 21.47 14.47
N VAL A 318 36.60 22.23 13.47
CA VAL A 318 37.14 23.56 13.17
C VAL A 318 36.96 24.49 14.37
N TYR A 319 35.76 24.55 14.95
CA TYR A 319 35.49 25.38 16.13
C TYR A 319 36.28 24.91 17.37
N ALA A 320 36.50 23.61 17.55
CA ALA A 320 37.33 23.09 18.63
C ALA A 320 38.80 23.54 18.50
N VAL A 321 39.38 23.43 17.30
CA VAL A 321 40.75 23.87 17.02
C VAL A 321 40.89 25.37 17.22
N LEU A 322 39.91 26.16 16.75
CA LEU A 322 39.88 27.60 16.97
C LEU A 322 39.89 27.94 18.47
N ASN A 323 38.99 27.32 19.24
CA ASN A 323 38.83 27.61 20.66
C ASN A 323 40.09 27.24 21.47
N GLU A 324 40.67 26.06 21.24
CA GLU A 324 41.91 25.67 21.94
C GLU A 324 43.12 26.51 21.49
N GLY A 325 43.20 26.88 20.20
CA GLY A 325 44.24 27.78 19.70
C GLY A 325 44.17 29.16 20.35
N MET A 326 42.97 29.75 20.45
CA MET A 326 42.75 31.03 21.14
C MET A 326 43.04 30.94 22.64
N LYS A 327 42.70 29.83 23.29
CA LYS A 327 43.03 29.60 24.71
C LYS A 327 44.54 29.59 24.95
N ASP A 328 45.32 28.99 24.06
CA ASP A 328 46.78 29.01 24.15
C ASP A 328 47.36 30.39 23.82
N ALA A 329 46.77 31.12 22.87
CA ALA A 329 47.12 32.51 22.61
C ALA A 329 46.84 33.42 23.82
N THR A 330 45.74 33.21 24.54
CA THR A 330 45.43 33.95 25.77
C THR A 330 46.52 33.77 26.83
N LYS A 331 47.05 32.55 27.01
CA LYS A 331 48.19 32.30 27.92
C LYS A 331 49.44 33.05 27.46
N LYS A 332 49.81 32.93 26.17
CA LYS A 332 50.99 33.62 25.61
C LYS A 332 50.87 35.13 25.67
N ASN A 333 49.70 35.68 25.40
CA ASN A 333 49.44 37.11 25.51
C ASN A 333 49.54 37.59 26.96
N ALA A 334 49.14 36.79 27.95
CA ALA A 334 49.36 37.10 29.36
C ALA A 334 50.85 37.16 29.73
N GLU A 335 51.67 36.25 29.18
CA GLU A 335 53.12 36.25 29.32
C GLU A 335 53.76 37.51 28.68
N ILE A 336 53.30 37.91 27.49
CA ILE A 336 53.75 39.15 26.81
C ILE A 336 53.32 40.40 27.60
N ARG A 337 52.14 40.37 28.22
CA ARG A 337 51.58 41.49 28.99
C ARG A 337 52.33 41.75 30.29
N ALA A 338 52.77 40.70 30.98
CA ALA A 338 53.41 40.80 32.30
C ALA A 338 54.56 41.84 32.36
N PRO A 339 55.59 41.81 31.49
CA PRO A 339 56.67 42.80 31.54
C PRO A 339 56.26 44.20 31.10
N LEU A 340 55.20 44.35 30.29
CA LEU A 340 54.71 45.67 29.87
C LEU A 340 53.88 46.37 30.96
N ALA A 341 53.27 45.59 31.85
CA ALA A 341 52.48 46.08 32.97
C ALA A 341 53.34 46.56 34.16
N GLU A 342 54.58 46.09 34.26
CA GLU A 342 55.55 46.58 35.25
C GLU A 342 55.96 48.03 34.95
N THR A 343 56.10 48.84 36.00
CA THR A 343 56.49 50.26 35.88
C THR A 343 57.88 50.45 36.49
N PRO A 344 58.94 50.63 35.67
CA PRO A 344 60.29 50.83 36.18
C PRO A 344 60.43 52.16 36.93
N GLU A 345 61.22 52.18 38.02
CA GLU A 345 61.42 53.39 38.85
C GLU A 345 62.20 54.51 38.13
N GLU A 346 63.07 54.17 37.16
CA GLU A 346 63.85 55.12 36.36
C GLU A 346 63.57 54.97 34.84
N GLU A 347 62.31 55.12 34.42
CA GLU A 347 61.90 55.06 33.00
C GLU A 347 61.93 56.45 32.34
N SER A 348 62.48 56.56 31.11
CA SER A 348 62.42 57.82 30.35
C SER A 348 60.98 58.09 29.86
N MET A 349 60.61 59.36 29.62
CA MET A 349 59.27 59.70 29.11
C MET A 349 58.95 59.02 27.76
N VAL A 350 59.96 58.86 26.90
CA VAL A 350 59.79 58.23 25.57
C VAL A 350 59.58 56.73 25.71
N ASP A 351 60.34 56.08 26.61
CA ASP A 351 60.20 54.65 26.88
C ASP A 351 58.85 54.34 27.54
N LYS A 352 58.43 55.16 28.50
CA LYS A 352 57.11 55.09 29.12
C LYS A 352 55.99 55.19 28.10
N MET A 353 56.03 56.19 27.22
CA MET A 353 55.01 56.36 26.17
C MET A 353 54.97 55.15 25.24
N THR A 354 56.13 54.59 24.87
CA THR A 354 56.24 53.42 24.00
C THR A 354 55.69 52.15 24.67
N ARG A 355 55.98 51.96 25.96
CA ARG A 355 55.46 50.83 26.76
C ARG A 355 53.95 50.92 26.94
N GLU A 356 53.43 52.08 27.32
CA GLU A 356 51.99 52.30 27.48
C GLU A 356 51.22 52.14 26.17
N GLU A 357 51.79 52.58 25.03
CA GLU A 357 51.20 52.37 23.72
C GLU A 357 51.12 50.87 23.36
N LYS A 358 52.20 50.12 23.57
CA LYS A 358 52.24 48.67 23.36
C LYS A 358 51.27 47.93 24.28
N LEU A 359 51.22 48.30 25.56
CA LEU A 359 50.32 47.70 26.54
C LEU A 359 48.85 47.94 26.15
N ARG A 360 48.50 49.16 25.71
CA ARG A 360 47.15 49.49 25.25
C ARG A 360 46.77 48.73 23.99
N ALA A 361 47.71 48.59 23.04
CA ALA A 361 47.50 47.80 21.82
C ALA A 361 47.27 46.32 22.15
N LEU A 362 48.11 45.75 23.03
CA LEU A 362 47.99 44.37 23.50
C LEU A 362 46.67 44.13 24.25
N ASP A 363 46.28 45.00 25.18
CA ASP A 363 45.02 44.88 25.92
C ASP A 363 43.81 44.93 24.98
N GLY A 364 43.86 45.78 23.95
CA GLY A 364 42.84 45.83 22.90
C GLY A 364 42.74 44.53 22.10
N HIS A 365 43.88 43.96 21.70
CA HIS A 365 43.96 42.66 21.01
C HIS A 365 43.43 41.52 21.88
N VAL A 366 43.90 41.42 23.12
CA VAL A 366 43.47 40.39 24.09
C VAL A 366 41.96 40.48 24.35
N SER A 367 41.41 41.68 24.47
CA SER A 367 39.97 41.87 24.66
C SER A 367 39.16 41.36 23.46
N HIS A 368 39.63 41.61 22.23
CA HIS A 368 38.98 41.10 21.01
C HIS A 368 39.05 39.57 20.94
N ILE A 369 40.24 38.98 21.11
CA ILE A 369 40.40 37.51 21.08
C ILE A 369 39.57 36.83 22.16
N SER A 370 39.50 37.39 23.37
CA SER A 370 38.69 36.83 24.46
C SER A 370 37.20 36.82 24.14
N ARG A 371 36.67 37.90 23.53
CA ARG A 371 35.28 37.96 23.07
C ARG A 371 35.02 36.93 21.97
N SER A 372 35.90 36.89 20.98
CA SER A 372 35.88 35.95 19.87
C SER A 372 35.91 34.49 20.33
N GLN A 373 36.68 34.19 21.37
CA GLN A 373 36.73 32.87 21.98
C GLN A 373 35.37 32.48 22.59
N GLY A 374 34.72 33.38 23.34
CA GLY A 374 33.40 33.14 23.90
C GLY A 374 32.34 32.82 22.83
N GLU A 375 32.35 33.57 21.73
CA GLU A 375 31.44 33.36 20.59
C GLU A 375 31.73 32.03 19.86
N THR A 376 33.00 31.66 19.71
CA THR A 376 33.43 30.37 19.14
C THR A 376 32.98 29.20 19.99
N MET A 377 33.06 29.32 21.31
CA MET A 377 32.59 28.31 22.25
C MET A 377 31.07 28.16 22.23
N ALA A 378 30.33 29.25 22.08
CA ALA A 378 28.88 29.21 21.90
C ALA A 378 28.49 28.46 20.61
N ALA A 379 29.10 28.80 19.47
CA ALA A 379 28.86 28.11 18.20
C ALA A 379 29.23 26.62 18.26
N TYR A 380 30.33 26.27 18.93
CA TYR A 380 30.69 24.87 19.21
C TYR A 380 29.58 24.13 20.00
N GLY A 381 28.99 24.78 21.00
CA GLY A 381 27.87 24.24 21.76
C GLY A 381 26.63 23.98 20.88
N ASP A 382 26.28 24.96 20.05
CA ASP A 382 25.13 24.87 19.14
C ASP A 382 25.28 23.74 18.10
N LEU A 383 26.48 23.58 17.53
CA LEU A 383 26.79 22.50 16.60
C LEU A 383 26.71 21.10 17.25
N ASN A 384 27.11 20.98 18.52
CA ASN A 384 26.93 19.73 19.27
C ASN A 384 25.46 19.41 19.51
N GLN A 385 24.63 20.41 19.82
CA GLN A 385 23.18 20.19 19.91
C GLN A 385 22.58 19.80 18.55
N GLN A 386 23.06 20.42 17.46
CA GLN A 386 22.68 20.03 16.10
C GLN A 386 23.13 18.59 15.79
N ALA A 387 24.30 18.16 16.26
CA ALA A 387 24.80 16.79 16.06
C ALA A 387 23.88 15.75 16.70
N ILE A 388 23.41 16.02 17.92
CA ILE A 388 22.45 15.17 18.60
C ILE A 388 21.16 15.06 17.78
N ARG A 389 20.61 16.18 17.29
CA ARG A 389 19.41 16.18 16.44
C ARG A 389 19.60 15.35 15.17
N VAL A 390 20.69 15.56 14.44
CA VAL A 390 21.02 14.83 13.21
C VAL A 390 21.20 13.33 13.50
N HIS A 391 21.86 12.97 14.59
CA HIS A 391 22.03 11.58 15.01
C HIS A 391 20.69 10.91 15.34
N THR A 392 19.79 11.59 16.04
CA THR A 392 18.43 11.10 16.30
C THR A 392 17.64 10.90 15.00
N MET A 393 17.77 11.83 14.03
CA MET A 393 17.16 11.67 12.71
C MET A 393 17.71 10.45 11.97
N ARG A 394 19.03 10.21 12.05
CA ARG A 394 19.67 9.03 11.47
C ARG A 394 19.11 7.74 12.06
N GLN A 395 19.08 7.64 13.39
CA GLN A 395 18.56 6.45 14.07
C GLN A 395 17.11 6.17 13.71
N SER A 396 16.26 7.21 13.65
CA SER A 396 14.87 7.05 13.23
C SER A 396 14.75 6.58 11.77
N THR A 397 15.58 7.11 10.88
CA THR A 397 15.60 6.71 9.47
C THR A 397 16.08 5.28 9.29
N ASP A 398 17.11 4.86 10.03
CA ASP A 398 17.60 3.47 10.01
C ASP A 398 16.51 2.48 10.47
N GLN A 399 15.74 2.82 11.51
CA GLN A 399 14.58 2.03 11.94
C GLN A 399 13.49 1.93 10.87
N GLN A 400 13.25 3.02 10.12
CA GLN A 400 12.30 3.03 9.01
C GLN A 400 12.77 2.15 7.84
N ILE A 401 14.07 2.16 7.53
CA ILE A 401 14.69 1.26 6.53
C ILE A 401 14.49 -0.20 6.92
N ASP A 402 14.78 -0.55 8.18
CA ASP A 402 14.63 -1.92 8.68
C ASP A 402 13.17 -2.38 8.64
N THR A 403 12.24 -1.49 9.03
CA THR A 403 10.80 -1.77 8.94
C THR A 403 10.35 -1.99 7.50
N ALA A 404 10.75 -1.11 6.57
CA ALA A 404 10.43 -1.26 5.15
C ALA A 404 11.02 -2.56 4.57
N ARG A 405 12.22 -2.94 4.99
CA ARG A 405 12.87 -4.21 4.61
C ARG A 405 12.11 -5.41 5.15
N LEU A 406 11.66 -5.37 6.39
CA LEU A 406 10.87 -6.44 7.01
C LEU A 406 9.55 -6.66 6.26
N ILE A 407 8.83 -5.57 5.97
CA ILE A 407 7.57 -5.63 5.22
C ILE A 407 7.81 -6.23 3.83
N ASN A 408 8.83 -5.75 3.09
CA ASN A 408 9.12 -6.24 1.74
C ASN A 408 9.54 -7.72 1.73
N THR A 409 10.43 -8.12 2.64
CA THR A 409 11.02 -9.47 2.60
C THR A 409 10.13 -10.54 3.24
N GLN A 410 9.61 -10.28 4.43
CA GLN A 410 8.83 -11.27 5.18
C GLN A 410 7.32 -11.06 4.97
N GLY A 411 6.86 -9.81 4.99
CA GLY A 411 5.44 -9.49 4.81
C GLY A 411 4.90 -9.91 3.44
N VAL A 412 5.52 -9.43 2.36
CA VAL A 412 5.06 -9.73 0.99
C VAL A 412 5.18 -11.22 0.67
N ALA A 413 6.28 -11.88 1.08
CA ALA A 413 6.47 -13.30 0.84
C ALA A 413 5.44 -14.16 1.59
N ALA A 414 5.18 -13.86 2.87
CA ALA A 414 4.18 -14.59 3.65
C ALA A 414 2.75 -14.37 3.10
N THR A 415 2.43 -13.15 2.66
CA THR A 415 1.13 -12.88 2.03
C THR A 415 0.99 -13.59 0.69
N ALA A 416 2.05 -13.64 -0.12
CA ALA A 416 2.05 -14.38 -1.38
C ALA A 416 1.75 -15.88 -1.19
N ASP A 417 2.38 -16.50 -0.18
CA ASP A 417 2.16 -17.90 0.16
C ASP A 417 0.71 -18.17 0.63
N ARG A 418 0.16 -17.26 1.44
CA ARG A 418 -1.25 -17.31 1.86
C ARG A 418 -2.21 -17.15 0.70
N LEU A 419 -1.97 -16.19 -0.20
CA LEU A 419 -2.80 -16.00 -1.40
C LEU A 419 -2.76 -17.24 -2.30
N ALA A 420 -1.59 -17.86 -2.49
CA ALA A 420 -1.47 -19.11 -3.22
C ALA A 420 -2.23 -20.26 -2.56
N THR A 421 -2.19 -20.34 -1.22
CA THR A 421 -2.96 -21.32 -0.44
C THR A 421 -4.47 -21.11 -0.62
N VAL A 422 -4.95 -19.86 -0.54
CA VAL A 422 -6.37 -19.52 -0.76
C VAL A 422 -6.80 -19.89 -2.18
N LEU A 423 -6.05 -19.51 -3.21
CA LEU A 423 -6.35 -19.87 -4.60
C LEU A 423 -6.45 -21.38 -4.81
N THR A 424 -5.54 -22.14 -4.18
CA THR A 424 -5.54 -23.60 -4.22
C THR A 424 -6.75 -24.18 -3.49
N ALA A 425 -7.10 -23.63 -2.32
CA ALA A 425 -8.25 -24.05 -1.53
C ALA A 425 -9.57 -23.78 -2.26
N VAL A 426 -9.74 -22.59 -2.85
CA VAL A 426 -10.93 -22.22 -3.65
C VAL A 426 -11.08 -23.17 -4.84
N SER A 427 -9.99 -23.43 -5.56
CA SER A 427 -9.99 -24.36 -6.70
C SER A 427 -10.34 -25.79 -6.27
N GLY A 428 -9.78 -26.25 -5.15
CA GLY A 428 -10.07 -27.56 -4.56
C GLY A 428 -11.51 -27.70 -4.09
N ALA A 429 -12.06 -26.66 -3.45
CA ALA A 429 -13.44 -26.62 -3.00
C ALA A 429 -14.42 -26.64 -4.19
N ALA A 430 -14.16 -25.84 -5.22
CA ALA A 430 -14.95 -25.85 -6.45
C ALA A 430 -14.95 -27.23 -7.11
N LEU A 431 -13.78 -27.87 -7.26
CA LEU A 431 -13.66 -29.20 -7.85
C LEU A 431 -14.34 -30.28 -7.00
N GLY A 432 -14.15 -30.22 -5.68
CA GLY A 432 -14.74 -31.18 -4.74
C GLY A 432 -16.26 -31.11 -4.75
N GLU A 433 -16.81 -29.91 -4.69
CA GLU A 433 -18.26 -29.70 -4.69
C GLU A 433 -18.87 -30.04 -6.06
N ALA A 434 -18.20 -29.73 -7.18
CA ALA A 434 -18.62 -30.18 -8.51
C ALA A 434 -18.63 -31.72 -8.63
N SER A 435 -17.60 -32.39 -8.09
CA SER A 435 -17.49 -33.85 -8.13
C SER A 435 -18.57 -34.54 -7.28
N GLU A 436 -18.85 -34.03 -6.08
CA GLU A 436 -19.92 -34.55 -5.23
C GLU A 436 -21.32 -34.25 -5.79
N ALA A 437 -21.53 -33.08 -6.41
CA ALA A 437 -22.79 -32.78 -7.12
C ALA A 437 -23.01 -33.73 -8.32
N ALA A 438 -21.96 -34.02 -9.09
CA ALA A 438 -22.02 -34.99 -10.18
C ALA A 438 -22.33 -36.41 -9.68
N LYS A 439 -21.72 -36.80 -8.56
CA LYS A 439 -21.98 -38.09 -7.90
C LYS A 439 -23.42 -38.21 -7.37
N ASP A 440 -23.96 -37.17 -6.75
CA ASP A 440 -25.38 -37.14 -6.33
C ASP A 440 -26.31 -37.29 -7.53
N THR A 441 -25.99 -36.60 -8.63
CA THR A 441 -26.73 -36.71 -9.90
C THR A 441 -26.72 -38.14 -10.44
N LEU A 442 -25.55 -38.79 -10.47
CA LEU A 442 -25.42 -40.20 -10.88
C LEU A 442 -26.17 -41.15 -9.94
N SER A 443 -26.17 -40.87 -8.63
CA SER A 443 -26.90 -41.65 -7.63
C SER A 443 -28.41 -41.56 -7.86
N ARG A 444 -28.95 -40.34 -8.05
CA ARG A 444 -30.36 -40.12 -8.39
C ARG A 444 -30.74 -40.79 -9.71
N MET A 445 -29.87 -40.75 -10.73
CA MET A 445 -30.11 -41.45 -11.99
C MET A 445 -30.21 -42.96 -11.80
N ARG A 446 -29.34 -43.54 -10.96
CA ARG A 446 -29.40 -44.97 -10.62
C ARG A 446 -30.69 -45.31 -9.88
N GLU A 447 -31.08 -44.49 -8.89
CA GLU A 447 -32.32 -44.68 -8.14
C GLU A 447 -33.56 -44.59 -9.04
N SER A 448 -33.63 -43.57 -9.90
CA SER A 448 -34.71 -43.40 -10.87
C SER A 448 -34.76 -44.56 -11.89
N THR A 449 -33.60 -45.03 -12.36
CA THR A 449 -33.52 -46.21 -13.25
C THR A 449 -34.02 -47.46 -12.55
N ASN A 450 -33.65 -47.68 -11.29
CA ASN A 450 -34.13 -48.80 -10.49
C ASN A 450 -35.63 -48.72 -10.21
N ASP A 451 -36.18 -47.54 -9.92
CA ASP A 451 -37.63 -47.34 -9.72
C ASP A 451 -38.40 -47.59 -11.03
N ILE A 452 -37.95 -47.04 -12.17
CA ILE A 452 -38.56 -47.29 -13.48
C ILE A 452 -38.49 -48.78 -13.84
N SER A 453 -37.32 -49.40 -13.66
CA SER A 453 -37.12 -50.83 -13.89
C SER A 453 -38.02 -51.65 -12.97
N SER A 454 -38.17 -51.28 -11.70
CA SER A 454 -39.05 -51.98 -10.76
C SER A 454 -40.52 -51.83 -11.13
N ARG A 455 -40.96 -50.64 -11.55
CA ARG A 455 -42.33 -50.39 -12.04
C ARG A 455 -42.62 -51.15 -13.33
N GLU A 456 -41.66 -51.24 -14.25
CA GLU A 456 -41.81 -52.00 -15.49
C GLU A 456 -41.75 -53.50 -15.22
N VAL A 457 -40.88 -53.98 -14.33
CA VAL A 457 -40.87 -55.37 -13.86
C VAL A 457 -42.18 -55.72 -13.17
N ILE A 458 -42.75 -54.85 -12.33
CA ILE A 458 -44.07 -55.04 -11.71
C ILE A 458 -45.17 -55.05 -12.78
N ARG A 459 -45.14 -54.15 -13.77
CA ARG A 459 -46.09 -54.12 -14.89
C ARG A 459 -46.01 -55.42 -15.71
N VAL A 460 -44.80 -55.89 -16.03
CA VAL A 460 -44.56 -57.14 -16.75
C VAL A 460 -44.94 -58.34 -15.90
N ALA A 461 -44.62 -58.37 -14.61
CA ALA A 461 -45.01 -59.43 -13.67
C ALA A 461 -46.53 -59.48 -13.45
N MET A 462 -47.22 -58.33 -13.42
CA MET A 462 -48.69 -58.26 -13.37
C MET A 462 -49.33 -58.66 -14.71
N GLY A 463 -48.66 -58.41 -15.84
CA GLY A 463 -49.03 -58.93 -17.17
C GLY A 463 -48.71 -60.42 -17.37
N VAL A 464 -47.81 -60.97 -16.56
CA VAL A 464 -47.33 -62.37 -16.58
C VAL A 464 -47.70 -63.08 -15.27
N SER A 465 -48.93 -62.89 -14.78
CA SER A 465 -49.50 -63.72 -13.70
C SER A 465 -49.72 -65.19 -14.11
N SER A 466 -49.07 -65.67 -15.18
CA SER A 466 -49.19 -67.03 -15.72
C SER A 466 -47.93 -67.89 -15.63
N VAL A 467 -46.78 -67.42 -15.13
CA VAL A 467 -45.57 -68.28 -15.06
C VAL A 467 -44.76 -68.00 -13.79
N ASN A 468 -44.91 -68.86 -12.78
CA ASN A 468 -44.67 -68.57 -11.37
C ASN A 468 -43.41 -69.23 -10.74
N ASP A 469 -42.40 -69.65 -11.51
CA ASP A 469 -41.34 -70.56 -11.00
C ASP A 469 -39.89 -70.00 -10.93
N GLN A 470 -39.66 -68.68 -11.03
CA GLN A 470 -38.28 -68.12 -11.03
C GLN A 470 -37.94 -67.16 -9.88
N LEU A 471 -38.61 -67.27 -8.73
CA LEU A 471 -38.37 -66.43 -7.54
C LEU A 471 -37.13 -66.80 -6.72
N GLU A 472 -36.48 -67.94 -6.96
CA GLU A 472 -35.42 -68.46 -6.07
C GLU A 472 -34.00 -67.96 -6.43
N THR A 473 -33.80 -67.34 -7.60
CA THR A 473 -32.47 -66.85 -8.03
C THR A 473 -32.18 -65.41 -7.58
N VAL A 474 -33.22 -64.57 -7.44
CA VAL A 474 -33.09 -63.15 -7.07
C VAL A 474 -32.69 -62.96 -5.59
N PHE A 475 -33.04 -63.91 -4.71
CA PHE A 475 -32.64 -63.83 -3.29
C PHE A 475 -31.14 -64.09 -3.06
N LYS A 476 -30.45 -64.78 -3.98
CA LYS A 476 -29.00 -65.03 -3.88
C LYS A 476 -28.14 -63.82 -4.28
N GLU A 477 -28.63 -62.96 -5.17
CA GLU A 477 -27.91 -61.74 -5.59
C GLU A 477 -28.06 -60.56 -4.59
N LEU A 478 -28.97 -60.67 -3.62
CA LEU A 478 -29.13 -59.67 -2.54
C LEU A 478 -28.19 -59.88 -1.34
N GLU A 479 -27.53 -61.04 -1.24
CA GLU A 479 -26.60 -61.33 -0.15
C GLU A 479 -25.20 -60.72 -0.40
N ASP A 480 -24.79 -60.61 -1.67
CA ASP A 480 -23.48 -60.04 -2.07
C ASP A 480 -23.42 -58.49 -2.05
N ILE A 481 -24.56 -57.79 -1.95
CA ILE A 481 -24.60 -56.31 -1.90
C ILE A 481 -24.28 -55.77 -0.48
N ARG A 482 -24.32 -56.62 0.56
CA ARG A 482 -24.16 -56.20 1.96
C ARG A 482 -22.70 -56.10 2.41
N GLU A 483 -21.77 -56.84 1.81
CA GLU A 483 -20.34 -56.84 2.20
C GLU A 483 -19.54 -55.65 1.61
N VAL A 484 -19.95 -55.07 0.48
CA VAL A 484 -19.26 -53.92 -0.13
C VAL A 484 -19.57 -52.59 0.61
N GLN A 485 -20.71 -52.50 1.31
CA GLN A 485 -21.08 -51.32 2.10
C GLN A 485 -20.25 -51.14 3.40
N GLN A 486 -19.75 -52.22 4.01
CA GLN A 486 -19.00 -52.12 5.28
C GLN A 486 -17.54 -51.70 5.08
N ALA A 487 -16.90 -52.06 3.96
CA ALA A 487 -15.52 -51.67 3.67
C ALA A 487 -15.36 -50.19 3.28
N ALA A 488 -16.34 -49.61 2.58
CA ALA A 488 -16.32 -48.20 2.17
C ALA A 488 -16.59 -47.22 3.32
N THR A 489 -17.34 -47.65 4.34
CA THR A 489 -17.70 -46.81 5.51
C THR A 489 -16.52 -46.64 6.49
N GLY A 490 -15.56 -47.57 6.49
CA GLY A 490 -14.36 -47.50 7.36
C GLY A 490 -13.32 -46.46 6.92
N ILE A 491 -13.24 -46.16 5.62
CA ILE A 491 -12.23 -45.23 5.06
C ILE A 491 -12.68 -43.77 5.22
N VAL A 492 -13.98 -43.48 5.05
CA VAL A 492 -14.56 -42.13 5.20
C VAL A 492 -14.56 -41.66 6.66
N ARG A 493 -14.77 -42.58 7.62
CA ARG A 493 -14.79 -42.23 9.05
C ARG A 493 -13.40 -41.85 9.57
N ASN A 494 -12.33 -42.50 9.10
CA ASN A 494 -10.96 -42.17 9.51
C ASN A 494 -10.47 -40.84 8.90
N GLY A 495 -10.75 -40.56 7.62
CA GLY A 495 -10.30 -39.32 6.96
C GLY A 495 -10.98 -38.05 7.47
N MET A 496 -12.25 -38.13 7.89
CA MET A 496 -12.99 -36.98 8.42
C MET A 496 -12.59 -36.67 9.87
N THR A 497 -12.23 -37.68 10.67
CA THR A 497 -11.65 -37.52 12.01
C THR A 497 -10.24 -36.91 11.93
N GLU A 498 -9.41 -37.31 10.98
CA GLU A 498 -8.08 -36.71 10.75
C GLU A 498 -8.15 -35.25 10.29
N MET A 499 -9.16 -34.89 9.49
CA MET A 499 -9.35 -33.51 9.01
C MET A 499 -9.93 -32.60 10.10
N GLN A 500 -10.82 -33.12 10.96
CA GLN A 500 -11.27 -32.41 12.17
C GLN A 500 -10.15 -32.25 13.19
N GLU A 501 -9.30 -33.26 13.42
CA GLU A 501 -8.10 -33.14 14.27
C GLU A 501 -7.14 -32.08 13.74
N ARG A 502 -6.89 -32.03 12.42
CA ARG A 502 -6.03 -31.00 11.81
C ARG A 502 -6.63 -29.59 11.89
N MET A 503 -7.95 -29.45 11.78
CA MET A 503 -8.63 -28.16 11.98
C MET A 503 -8.61 -27.71 13.44
N VAL A 504 -8.76 -28.64 14.38
CA VAL A 504 -8.60 -28.37 15.82
C VAL A 504 -7.15 -27.99 16.12
N GLN A 505 -6.16 -28.69 15.59
CA GLN A 505 -4.74 -28.36 15.73
C GLN A 505 -4.37 -27.02 15.08
N LEU A 506 -4.99 -26.64 13.96
CA LEU A 506 -4.84 -25.32 13.33
C LEU A 506 -5.44 -24.22 14.18
N ARG A 507 -6.62 -24.46 14.77
CA ARG A 507 -7.28 -23.52 15.68
C ARG A 507 -6.52 -23.39 17.01
N GLU A 508 -5.99 -24.49 17.52
CA GLU A 508 -5.18 -24.56 18.74
C GLU A 508 -3.80 -23.95 18.50
N SER A 509 -3.20 -24.10 17.32
CA SER A 509 -1.98 -23.40 16.91
C SER A 509 -2.21 -21.90 16.68
N ALA A 510 -3.37 -21.51 16.13
CA ALA A 510 -3.72 -20.09 16.00
C ALA A 510 -4.03 -19.45 17.36
N ASN A 511 -4.65 -20.19 18.27
CA ASN A 511 -4.87 -19.75 19.65
C ASN A 511 -3.57 -19.73 20.46
N SER A 512 -2.69 -20.72 20.31
CA SER A 512 -1.35 -20.74 20.89
C SER A 512 -0.49 -19.60 20.33
N ALA A 513 -0.55 -19.32 19.03
CA ALA A 513 0.16 -18.18 18.45
C ALA A 513 -0.42 -16.84 18.95
N LYS A 514 -1.72 -16.76 19.21
CA LYS A 514 -2.37 -15.59 19.80
C LYS A 514 -2.06 -15.44 21.29
N GLU A 515 -1.96 -16.54 22.02
CA GLU A 515 -1.58 -16.58 23.44
C GLU A 515 -0.09 -16.33 23.61
N ASP A 516 0.75 -16.85 22.73
CA ASP A 516 2.19 -16.55 22.63
C ASP A 516 2.40 -15.09 22.25
N LEU A 517 1.63 -14.53 21.31
CA LEU A 517 1.67 -13.10 21.00
C LEU A 517 1.19 -12.25 22.19
N ALA A 518 0.14 -12.68 22.89
CA ALA A 518 -0.35 -12.01 24.09
C ALA A 518 0.64 -12.10 25.26
N ASN A 519 1.32 -13.24 25.42
CA ASN A 519 2.39 -13.45 26.39
C ASN A 519 3.67 -12.71 26.00
N HIS A 520 3.95 -12.53 24.70
CA HIS A 520 5.07 -11.75 24.18
C HIS A 520 4.81 -10.24 24.32
N ILE A 521 3.55 -9.81 24.19
CA ILE A 521 3.10 -8.44 24.49
C ILE A 521 3.09 -8.20 26.01
N ALA A 522 2.64 -9.16 26.81
CA ALA A 522 2.66 -9.07 28.27
C ALA A 522 4.11 -9.09 28.82
N SER A 523 5.00 -9.93 28.29
CA SER A 523 6.42 -9.94 28.65
C SER A 523 7.18 -8.73 28.11
N ALA A 524 6.80 -8.19 26.94
CA ALA A 524 7.30 -6.88 26.49
C ALA A 524 6.81 -5.74 27.38
N SER A 525 5.59 -5.82 27.94
CA SER A 525 5.08 -4.83 28.90
C SER A 525 5.70 -4.96 30.31
N ILE A 526 6.16 -6.17 30.69
CA ILE A 526 6.90 -6.41 31.94
C ILE A 526 8.36 -5.93 31.83
N VAL A 527 8.95 -5.91 30.63
CA VAL A 527 10.31 -5.37 30.43
C VAL A 527 10.35 -3.83 30.49
N GLU A 528 9.22 -3.14 30.34
CA GLU A 528 9.13 -1.68 30.52
C GLU A 528 8.73 -1.22 31.94
N THR A 529 8.48 -2.14 32.89
CA THR A 529 8.10 -1.77 34.28
C THR A 529 8.91 -2.40 35.40
N GLU A 530 10.17 -2.83 35.19
CA GLU A 530 11.05 -3.13 36.34
C GLU A 530 12.56 -2.94 36.01
N SER A 531 12.96 -1.68 35.84
CA SER A 531 14.33 -1.23 36.14
C SER A 531 14.37 -0.29 37.35
N SER A 532 13.51 -0.54 38.36
CA SER A 532 13.50 0.21 39.61
C SER A 532 13.06 -0.69 40.78
N GLY A 533 13.98 -1.02 41.69
CA GLY A 533 13.63 -1.36 43.07
C GLY A 533 13.92 -2.79 43.53
N GLU A 534 14.71 -2.87 44.60
CA GLU A 534 15.17 -4.05 45.32
C GLU A 534 14.06 -4.73 46.17
N GLY A 535 14.16 -6.05 46.36
CA GLY A 535 13.94 -6.68 47.67
C GLY A 535 12.65 -7.49 47.94
N ALA A 536 12.88 -8.78 48.25
CA ALA A 536 12.18 -9.63 49.24
C ALA A 536 10.92 -10.46 48.87
N ALA A 537 11.15 -11.79 48.83
CA ALA A 537 10.46 -12.88 49.56
C ALA A 537 8.94 -13.21 49.38
N GLN A 538 8.73 -14.45 48.93
CA GLN A 538 7.83 -15.51 49.45
C GLN A 538 6.28 -15.42 49.38
N GLN A 539 5.73 -16.61 49.02
CA GLN A 539 4.41 -17.20 49.33
C GLN A 539 3.22 -17.00 48.35
N ALA A 540 2.70 -18.14 47.89
CA ALA A 540 1.34 -18.35 47.37
C ALA A 540 0.33 -18.53 48.54
N PRO A 541 -0.97 -18.81 48.30
CA PRO A 541 -1.97 -18.21 47.39
C PRO A 541 -3.22 -17.74 48.19
N LYS A 542 -4.22 -17.11 47.55
CA LYS A 542 -5.65 -17.27 47.95
C LYS A 542 -6.66 -16.66 46.95
N THR A 543 -7.70 -17.45 46.73
CA THR A 543 -8.97 -17.21 46.06
C THR A 543 -9.84 -16.16 46.76
N THR A 544 -10.61 -15.37 45.99
CA THR A 544 -12.00 -14.89 46.23
C THR A 544 -12.28 -13.88 45.09
N GLY A 545 -13.27 -14.03 44.21
CA GLY A 545 -14.71 -13.91 44.46
C GLY A 545 -15.27 -12.82 43.53
N PHE A 546 -16.29 -13.17 42.72
CA PHE A 546 -17.17 -12.30 41.90
C PHE A 546 -17.82 -11.13 42.71
N PRO A 547 -18.64 -10.19 42.15
CA PRO A 547 -18.98 -9.85 40.74
C PRO A 547 -19.04 -8.32 40.40
N GLY A 548 -19.11 -8.00 39.10
CA GLY A 548 -20.10 -7.09 38.49
C GLY A 548 -19.94 -5.56 38.61
N VAL A 549 -19.77 -4.88 37.45
CA VAL A 549 -20.73 -3.93 36.83
C VAL A 549 -20.66 -4.12 35.32
#